data_AF-A0A3C1HXP8-F1
#
_entry.id   AF-A0A3C1HXP8-F1
#
_cell.length_a   1.000
_cell.length_b   1.000
_cell.length_c   1.000
_cell.angle_alpha   90.00
_cell.angle_beta   90.00
_cell.angle_gamma   90.00
#
_symmetry.space_group_name_H-M   'P 1'
#
loop_
_entity.id
_entity.type
_entity.pdbx_description
1 polymer ?
#
loop_
_entity_poly.entity_id
_entity_poly.type
_entity_poly.pdbx_seq_one_letter_code
_entity_poly.pdbx_strand_id
1 'polypeptide(L)'
;MKYVLILIALGICIALIIPSTASISSKEQVIEEDSQYQSITKEEIIQLTDEFMRLLVQETDQDYQVLEFNDKESLINAFGVVTTETIAREYVNFYFYEENGGLYIVATETPPWFNKQNDYDVIQLEHNKVLVKQENQSELYGDFEIEMEFTFANQEWKITNITHH
;
A
#
# COMPACT_ATOMS: atom_id res chain seq x y z
N MET A 1 -38.00 57.86 39.49
CA MET A 1 -38.26 56.53 40.08
C MET A 1 -36.89 55.96 40.44
N LYS A 2 -36.33 56.05 41.66
CA LYS A 2 -36.75 55.46 42.97
C LYS A 2 -37.16 53.99 42.75
N TYR A 3 -36.47 52.93 43.20
CA TYR A 3 -35.79 52.59 44.47
C TYR A 3 -34.80 51.41 44.23
N VAL A 4 -33.55 51.40 44.72
CA VAL A 4 -33.02 50.89 46.03
C VAL A 4 -32.40 49.48 45.99
N LEU A 5 -31.17 49.41 46.50
CA LEU A 5 -30.41 48.23 46.94
C LEU A 5 -31.11 47.44 48.05
N ILE A 6 -31.00 46.10 48.04
CA ILE A 6 -30.91 45.30 49.27
C ILE A 6 -29.79 44.24 49.13
N LEU A 7 -28.91 44.26 50.14
CA LEU A 7 -27.78 43.40 50.47
C LEU A 7 -28.23 42.28 51.44
N ILE A 8 -27.30 41.36 51.77
CA ILE A 8 -27.24 40.41 52.93
C ILE A 8 -27.65 38.96 52.56
N ALA A 9 -26.97 37.86 52.88
CA ALA A 9 -25.82 37.51 53.75
C ALA A 9 -25.03 36.35 53.09
N LEU A 10 -23.69 36.36 53.09
CA LEU A 10 -22.79 35.80 54.12
C LEU A 10 -22.94 34.27 54.35
N GLY A 11 -21.98 33.53 53.80
CA GLY A 11 -21.75 32.11 54.07
C GLY A 11 -20.29 31.76 53.76
N ILE A 12 -19.39 32.19 54.64
CA ILE A 12 -17.97 31.80 54.63
C ILE A 12 -17.89 30.34 55.09
N CYS A 13 -17.47 29.43 54.21
CA CYS A 13 -16.86 28.17 54.62
C CYS A 13 -15.41 28.15 54.10
N ILE A 14 -14.51 28.69 54.92
CA ILE A 14 -13.09 28.35 54.87
C ILE A 14 -12.90 27.17 55.81
N ALA A 15 -12.45 26.04 55.29
CA ALA A 15 -11.33 25.24 55.81
C ALA A 15 -11.37 23.82 55.22
N LEU A 16 -10.39 23.50 54.37
CA LEU A 16 -9.29 22.59 54.71
C LEU A 16 -8.47 22.29 53.45
N ILE A 17 -7.22 22.72 53.47
CA ILE A 17 -6.19 22.31 52.54
C ILE A 17 -5.82 20.87 52.88
N ILE A 18 -5.93 19.97 51.89
CA ILE A 18 -5.13 18.75 51.83
C ILE A 18 -4.43 18.77 50.47
N PRO A 19 -3.09 18.75 50.41
CA PRO A 19 -2.38 18.57 49.15
C PRO A 19 -2.47 17.08 48.77
N SER A 20 -3.29 16.75 47.77
CA SER A 20 -3.23 15.43 47.15
C SER A 20 -2.06 15.45 46.17
N THR A 21 -0.99 14.77 46.56
CA THR A 21 0.09 14.33 45.68
C THR A 21 -0.42 13.30 44.69
N ALA A 22 0.03 13.47 43.44
CA ALA A 22 0.20 12.42 42.43
C ALA A 22 -1.07 11.67 41.97
N SER A 23 -1.60 12.14 40.84
CA SER A 23 -1.58 11.30 39.64
C SER A 23 -1.54 12.23 38.43
N ILE A 24 -0.35 12.38 37.85
CA ILE A 24 -0.21 12.88 36.48
C ILE A 24 -0.80 11.77 35.62
N SER A 25 -2.12 11.81 35.43
CA SER A 25 -2.76 11.10 34.33
C SER A 25 -2.41 11.89 33.09
N SER A 26 -1.26 11.55 32.51
CA SER A 26 -0.92 11.89 31.14
C SER A 26 -2.03 11.31 30.28
N LYS A 27 -3.06 12.12 30.04
CA LYS A 27 -3.99 11.92 28.95
C LYS A 27 -3.13 12.07 27.70
N GLU A 28 -2.65 10.94 27.20
CA GLU A 28 -2.06 10.82 25.87
C GLU A 28 -3.06 11.46 24.92
N GLN A 29 -2.80 12.72 24.57
CA GLN A 29 -3.51 13.38 23.51
C GLN A 29 -3.07 12.63 22.26
N VAL A 30 -3.95 11.79 21.74
CA VAL A 30 -3.89 11.36 20.35
C VAL A 30 -3.88 12.65 19.54
N ILE A 31 -2.70 13.03 19.08
CA ILE A 31 -2.54 14.08 18.09
C ILE A 31 -3.13 13.44 16.83
N GLU A 32 -4.35 13.83 16.49
CA GLU A 32 -4.85 13.67 15.12
C GLU A 32 -3.92 14.53 14.24
N GLU A 33 -2.85 13.92 13.73
CA GLU A 33 -2.12 14.47 12.60
C GLU A 33 -3.10 14.51 11.43
N ASP A 34 -3.45 15.72 11.02
CA ASP A 34 -4.10 16.05 9.77
C ASP A 34 -3.30 15.40 8.61
N SER A 35 -3.70 14.20 8.20
CA SER A 35 -2.97 13.42 7.20
C SER A 35 -3.21 14.03 5.81
N GLN A 36 -2.38 14.98 5.43
CA GLN A 36 -2.28 15.54 4.07
C GLN A 36 -1.83 14.52 3.01
N TYR A 37 -1.75 13.22 3.35
CA TYR A 37 -1.28 12.17 2.47
C TYR A 37 -2.44 11.41 1.81
N GLN A 38 -2.24 11.05 0.55
CA GLN A 38 -3.18 10.19 -0.16
C GLN A 38 -3.13 8.78 0.43
N SER A 39 -4.31 8.23 0.74
CA SER A 39 -4.47 6.83 1.14
C SER A 39 -4.85 5.98 -0.08
N ILE A 40 -4.32 4.76 -0.14
CA ILE A 40 -4.68 3.77 -1.17
C ILE A 40 -5.84 2.91 -0.66
N THR A 41 -6.81 2.65 -1.53
CA THR A 41 -7.96 1.79 -1.24
C THR A 41 -7.63 0.32 -1.48
N LYS A 42 -8.43 -0.58 -0.90
CA LYS A 42 -8.36 -2.02 -1.17
C LYS A 42 -8.55 -2.31 -2.65
N GLU A 43 -9.51 -1.63 -3.28
CA GLU A 43 -9.82 -1.78 -4.68
C GLU A 43 -8.64 -1.36 -5.58
N GLU A 44 -7.93 -0.29 -5.25
CA GLU A 44 -6.72 0.15 -5.97
C GLU A 44 -5.58 -0.86 -5.83
N ILE A 45 -5.33 -1.40 -4.62
CA ILE A 45 -4.32 -2.45 -4.40
C ILE A 45 -4.62 -3.68 -5.28
N ILE A 46 -5.88 -4.15 -5.23
CA ILE A 46 -6.31 -5.32 -6.01
C ILE A 46 -6.19 -5.03 -7.51
N GLN A 47 -6.63 -3.86 -7.97
CA GLN A 47 -6.57 -3.49 -9.37
C GLN A 47 -5.12 -3.49 -9.88
N LEU A 48 -4.20 -2.84 -9.16
CA LEU A 48 -2.80 -2.76 -9.56
C LEU A 48 -2.12 -4.13 -9.57
N THR A 49 -2.41 -4.98 -8.57
CA THR A 49 -1.80 -6.32 -8.46
C THR A 49 -2.38 -7.34 -9.44
N ASP A 50 -3.69 -7.31 -9.70
CA ASP A 50 -4.34 -8.14 -10.72
C ASP A 50 -3.86 -7.73 -12.13
N GLU A 51 -3.80 -6.43 -12.41
CA GLU A 51 -3.37 -5.92 -13.73
C GLU A 51 -1.88 -6.18 -13.98
N PHE A 52 -1.03 -6.12 -12.95
CA PHE A 52 0.37 -6.55 -13.04
C PHE A 52 0.48 -8.01 -13.49
N MET A 53 -0.28 -8.92 -12.86
CA MET A 53 -0.27 -10.33 -13.25
C MET A 53 -0.90 -10.58 -14.62
N ARG A 54 -1.93 -9.82 -15.00
CA ARG A 54 -2.50 -9.87 -16.35
C ARG A 54 -1.47 -9.51 -17.42
N LEU A 55 -0.64 -8.51 -17.17
CA LEU A 55 0.45 -8.13 -18.07
C LEU A 55 1.60 -9.13 -18.04
N LEU A 56 1.86 -9.79 -16.91
CA LEU A 56 2.90 -10.80 -16.80
C LEU A 56 2.51 -12.12 -17.49
N VAL A 57 1.26 -12.55 -17.34
CA VAL A 57 0.75 -13.81 -17.88
C VAL A 57 0.17 -13.56 -19.27
N GLN A 58 1.03 -13.68 -20.28
CA GLN A 58 0.70 -13.45 -21.67
C GLN A 58 0.13 -14.70 -22.35
N GLU A 59 -0.82 -14.50 -23.28
CA GLU A 59 -1.22 -15.55 -24.21
C GLU A 59 -0.11 -15.82 -25.23
N THR A 60 0.12 -17.10 -25.53
CA THR A 60 1.14 -17.53 -26.49
C THR A 60 0.60 -18.49 -27.54
N ASP A 61 1.33 -18.64 -28.63
CA ASP A 61 1.15 -19.74 -29.56
C ASP A 61 1.80 -21.05 -29.04
N GLN A 62 1.90 -22.05 -29.92
CA GLN A 62 2.46 -23.38 -29.61
C GLN A 62 3.97 -23.37 -29.35
N ASP A 63 4.68 -22.34 -29.82
CA ASP A 63 6.12 -22.16 -29.70
C ASP A 63 6.49 -21.17 -28.58
N TYR A 64 5.52 -20.84 -27.70
CA TYR A 64 5.63 -19.87 -26.61
C TYR A 64 5.84 -18.41 -27.08
N GLN A 65 5.55 -18.11 -28.35
CA GLN A 65 5.60 -16.74 -28.85
C GLN A 65 4.39 -15.95 -28.32
N VAL A 66 4.67 -14.80 -27.71
CA VAL A 66 3.65 -13.88 -27.19
C VAL A 66 2.83 -13.31 -28.34
N LEU A 67 1.50 -13.29 -28.18
CA LEU A 67 0.57 -12.84 -29.22
C LEU A 67 0.37 -11.33 -29.24
N GLU A 68 0.35 -10.67 -28.07
CA GLU A 68 0.01 -9.25 -27.95
C GLU A 68 1.20 -8.30 -28.12
N PHE A 69 2.43 -8.79 -27.91
CA PHE A 69 3.66 -8.00 -27.90
C PHE A 69 4.76 -8.68 -28.70
N ASN A 70 5.56 -7.90 -29.43
CA ASN A 70 6.64 -8.42 -30.28
C ASN A 70 8.02 -8.29 -29.65
N ASP A 71 8.17 -7.42 -28.65
CA ASP A 71 9.44 -7.10 -28.01
C ASP A 71 9.25 -6.69 -26.54
N LYS A 72 10.30 -6.82 -25.74
CA LYS A 72 10.32 -6.52 -24.31
C LYS A 72 9.98 -5.07 -24.03
N GLU A 73 10.48 -4.14 -24.83
CA GLU A 73 10.24 -2.71 -24.61
C GLU A 73 8.75 -2.37 -24.73
N SER A 74 8.04 -2.95 -25.70
CA SER A 74 6.60 -2.78 -25.85
C SER A 74 5.83 -3.31 -24.65
N LEU A 75 6.23 -4.47 -24.10
CA LEU A 75 5.62 -5.04 -22.89
C LEU A 75 5.96 -4.19 -21.64
N ILE A 76 7.21 -3.78 -21.46
CA ILE A 76 7.65 -2.89 -20.37
C ILE A 76 6.85 -1.58 -20.38
N ASN A 77 6.60 -1.02 -21.57
CA ASN A 77 5.78 0.19 -21.69
C ASN A 77 4.32 -0.05 -21.27
N ALA A 78 3.76 -1.22 -21.56
CA ALA A 78 2.41 -1.60 -21.10
C ALA A 78 2.32 -1.70 -19.58
N PHE A 79 3.38 -2.21 -18.91
CA PHE A 79 3.50 -2.20 -17.44
C PHE A 79 3.52 -0.80 -16.82
N GLY A 80 3.81 0.25 -17.60
CA GLY A 80 3.85 1.62 -17.12
C GLY A 80 2.54 2.14 -16.51
N VAL A 81 1.40 1.46 -16.73
CA VAL A 81 0.12 1.81 -16.10
C VAL A 81 -0.02 1.30 -14.67
N VAL A 82 0.78 0.31 -14.25
CA VAL A 82 0.69 -0.31 -12.91
C VAL A 82 1.96 -0.19 -12.07
N THR A 83 3.12 -0.11 -12.72
CA THR A 83 4.41 -0.17 -12.02
C THR A 83 5.43 0.77 -12.65
N THR A 84 6.59 0.89 -12.00
CA THR A 84 7.72 1.64 -12.55
C THR A 84 8.45 0.83 -13.61
N GLU A 85 9.14 1.52 -14.52
CA GLU A 85 9.96 0.87 -15.55
C GLU A 85 11.02 -0.06 -14.95
N THR A 86 11.64 0.32 -13.82
CA THR A 86 12.63 -0.50 -13.12
C THR A 86 12.05 -1.86 -12.74
N ILE A 87 10.89 -1.87 -12.06
CA ILE A 87 10.24 -3.10 -11.63
C ILE A 87 9.73 -3.88 -12.86
N ALA A 88 9.13 -3.22 -13.85
CA ALA A 88 8.71 -3.87 -15.08
C ALA A 88 9.87 -4.61 -15.77
N ARG A 89 11.04 -3.97 -15.85
CA ARG A 89 12.25 -4.55 -16.45
C ARG A 89 12.73 -5.79 -15.71
N GLU A 90 12.68 -5.83 -14.39
CA GLU A 90 13.09 -7.01 -13.62
C GLU A 90 12.27 -8.24 -14.02
N TYR A 91 10.94 -8.09 -14.05
CA TYR A 91 10.04 -9.19 -14.39
C TYR A 91 10.10 -9.53 -15.89
N VAL A 92 10.03 -8.54 -16.77
CA VAL A 92 10.06 -8.78 -18.23
C VAL A 92 11.39 -9.42 -18.64
N ASN A 93 12.51 -9.05 -18.01
CA ASN A 93 13.79 -9.67 -18.32
C ASN A 93 13.93 -11.10 -17.81
N PHE A 94 13.27 -11.43 -16.70
CA PHE A 94 13.31 -12.77 -16.13
C PHE A 94 12.38 -13.75 -16.87
N TYR A 95 11.16 -13.32 -17.17
CA TYR A 95 10.10 -14.18 -17.71
C TYR A 95 10.06 -14.24 -19.24
N PHE A 96 10.75 -13.35 -19.93
CA PHE A 96 10.71 -13.28 -21.39
C PHE A 96 12.10 -13.21 -22.01
N TYR A 97 12.19 -13.66 -23.25
CA TYR A 97 13.35 -13.49 -24.11
C TYR A 97 12.91 -13.11 -25.52
N GLU A 98 13.80 -12.47 -26.26
CA GLU A 98 13.56 -12.11 -27.65
C GLU A 98 14.39 -13.01 -28.54
N GLU A 99 13.77 -13.53 -29.60
CA GLU A 99 14.44 -14.31 -30.62
C GLU A 99 13.79 -14.05 -31.98
N ASN A 100 14.58 -13.94 -33.05
CA ASN A 100 14.07 -13.76 -34.43
C ASN A 100 13.03 -12.62 -34.61
N GLY A 101 13.07 -11.59 -33.76
CA GLY A 101 12.13 -10.46 -33.80
C GLY A 101 10.75 -10.72 -33.17
N GLY A 102 10.61 -11.81 -32.41
CA GLY A 102 9.45 -12.08 -31.56
C GLY A 102 9.82 -12.10 -30.08
N LEU A 103 8.80 -11.96 -29.24
CA LEU A 103 8.90 -12.07 -27.79
C LEU A 103 8.38 -13.45 -27.37
N TYR A 104 9.12 -14.14 -26.51
CA TYR A 104 8.82 -15.50 -26.07
C TYR A 104 8.82 -15.60 -24.56
N ILE A 105 7.96 -16.45 -24.02
CA ILE A 105 7.93 -16.74 -22.57
C ILE A 105 8.97 -17.81 -22.24
N VAL A 106 9.73 -17.58 -21.17
CA VAL A 106 10.54 -18.62 -20.52
C VAL A 106 9.58 -19.58 -19.81
N ALA A 107 9.61 -20.87 -20.16
CA ALA A 107 8.76 -21.90 -19.55
C ALA A 107 9.16 -22.14 -18.08
N THR A 108 8.68 -21.26 -17.20
CA THR A 108 8.89 -21.27 -15.76
C THR A 108 7.59 -20.93 -15.04
N GLU A 109 7.56 -21.17 -13.74
CA GLU A 109 6.41 -20.85 -12.90
C GLU A 109 6.30 -19.34 -12.68
N THR A 110 5.08 -18.83 -12.45
CA THR A 110 4.84 -17.43 -12.08
C THR A 110 5.58 -17.03 -10.79
N PRO A 111 5.68 -15.75 -10.41
CA PRO A 111 6.20 -15.41 -9.09
C PRO A 111 5.22 -15.86 -7.99
N PRO A 112 5.69 -16.15 -6.75
CA PRO A 112 4.81 -16.11 -5.60
C PRO A 112 4.17 -14.72 -5.54
N TRP A 113 2.85 -14.64 -5.38
CA TRP A 113 2.13 -13.40 -5.62
C TRP A 113 1.08 -13.08 -4.56
N PHE A 114 0.67 -11.81 -4.55
CA PHE A 114 -0.43 -11.31 -3.75
C PHE A 114 -1.72 -12.06 -4.05
N ASN A 115 -2.41 -12.50 -3.00
CA ASN A 115 -3.69 -13.16 -3.06
C ASN A 115 -4.77 -12.27 -2.45
N LYS A 116 -5.64 -11.70 -3.30
CA LYS A 116 -6.74 -10.81 -2.88
C LYS A 116 -7.79 -11.43 -1.96
N GLN A 117 -7.81 -12.77 -1.82
CA GLN A 117 -8.70 -13.48 -0.90
C GLN A 117 -8.13 -13.55 0.53
N ASN A 118 -6.82 -13.32 0.69
CA ASN A 118 -6.16 -13.33 1.99
C ASN A 118 -6.14 -11.92 2.60
N ASP A 119 -6.11 -11.85 3.92
CA ASP A 119 -5.89 -10.60 4.63
C ASP A 119 -4.46 -10.08 4.39
N TYR A 120 -4.25 -8.79 4.57
CA TYR A 120 -2.95 -8.13 4.41
C TYR A 120 -2.90 -6.86 5.25
N ASP A 121 -1.70 -6.47 5.63
CA ASP A 121 -1.46 -5.23 6.37
C ASP A 121 -1.14 -4.08 5.41
N VAL A 122 -1.70 -2.90 5.71
CA VAL A 122 -1.43 -1.65 4.98
C VAL A 122 -0.78 -0.68 5.95
N ILE A 123 0.49 -0.36 5.70
CA ILE A 123 1.30 0.52 6.52
C ILE A 123 1.54 1.81 5.75
N GLN A 124 0.96 2.91 6.23
CA GLN A 124 1.22 4.23 5.68
C GLN A 124 2.69 4.60 5.94
N LEU A 125 3.43 4.87 4.86
CA LEU A 125 4.76 5.46 4.92
C LEU A 125 4.67 6.97 4.65
N GLU A 126 5.80 7.66 4.68
CA GLU A 126 5.84 9.10 4.38
C GLU A 126 5.60 9.39 2.88
N HIS A 127 5.28 10.66 2.54
CA HIS A 127 5.33 11.16 1.15
C HIS A 127 4.43 10.43 0.14
N ASN A 128 3.18 10.13 0.51
CA ASN A 128 2.22 9.39 -0.31
C ASN A 128 2.73 8.00 -0.74
N LYS A 129 3.45 7.33 0.15
CA LYS A 129 3.90 5.96 -0.03
C LYS A 129 3.19 5.05 0.96
N VAL A 130 2.85 3.85 0.54
CA VAL A 130 2.22 2.82 1.37
C VAL A 130 2.96 1.51 1.16
N LEU A 131 3.14 0.76 2.25
CA LEU A 131 3.65 -0.61 2.21
C LEU A 131 2.50 -1.58 2.47
N VAL A 132 2.32 -2.54 1.55
CA VAL A 132 1.41 -3.66 1.72
C VAL A 132 2.24 -4.90 2.04
N LYS A 133 1.90 -5.59 3.13
CA LYS A 133 2.53 -6.84 3.54
C LYS A 133 1.52 -7.96 3.56
N GLN A 134 1.86 -9.09 2.97
CA GLN A 134 0.99 -10.26 2.98
C GLN A 134 1.78 -11.54 3.17
N GLU A 135 1.42 -12.28 4.21
CA GLU A 135 1.82 -13.67 4.39
C GLU A 135 0.87 -14.59 3.61
N ASN A 136 1.43 -15.52 2.86
CA ASN A 136 0.69 -16.47 2.04
C ASN A 136 1.23 -17.88 2.20
N GLN A 137 0.40 -18.86 1.87
CA GLN A 137 0.78 -20.25 1.74
C GLN A 137 0.25 -20.81 0.42
N SER A 138 1.11 -21.50 -0.33
CA SER A 138 0.68 -22.24 -1.53
C SER A 138 1.38 -23.59 -1.63
N GLU A 139 0.81 -24.51 -2.42
CA GLU A 139 1.44 -25.81 -2.67
C GLU A 139 2.78 -25.66 -3.40
N LEU A 140 2.92 -24.62 -4.24
CA LEU A 140 4.08 -24.43 -5.10
C LEU A 140 5.25 -23.73 -4.37
N TYR A 141 4.96 -22.75 -3.52
CA TYR A 141 5.98 -21.94 -2.86
C TYR A 141 6.11 -22.20 -1.35
N GLY A 142 5.21 -23.00 -0.76
CA GLY A 142 5.13 -23.14 0.69
C GLY A 142 4.64 -21.84 1.34
N ASP A 143 5.14 -21.56 2.54
CA ASP A 143 4.91 -20.30 3.24
C ASP A 143 5.85 -19.22 2.67
N PHE A 144 5.29 -18.06 2.33
CA PHE A 144 6.06 -16.92 1.81
C PHE A 144 5.44 -15.60 2.26
N GLU A 145 6.27 -14.55 2.31
CA GLU A 145 5.81 -13.17 2.53
C GLU A 145 6.10 -12.33 1.28
N ILE A 146 5.13 -11.51 0.90
CA ILE A 146 5.29 -10.52 -0.17
C ILE A 146 5.08 -9.12 0.39
N GLU A 147 6.05 -8.26 0.11
CA GLU A 147 6.01 -6.83 0.44
C GLU A 147 5.93 -6.01 -0.85
N MET A 148 4.95 -5.12 -0.93
CA MET A 148 4.77 -4.22 -2.08
C MET A 148 4.71 -2.77 -1.63
N GLU A 149 5.59 -1.94 -2.18
CA GLU A 149 5.49 -0.48 -2.00
C GLU A 149 4.65 0.12 -3.11
N PHE A 150 3.66 0.92 -2.72
CA PHE A 150 2.85 1.75 -3.61
C PHE A 150 3.21 3.20 -3.40
N THR A 151 3.40 3.96 -4.47
CA THR A 151 3.64 5.41 -4.40
C THR A 151 2.64 6.15 -5.28
N PHE A 152 2.02 7.19 -4.72
CA PHE A 152 1.11 8.07 -5.45
C PHE A 152 1.90 9.21 -6.10
N ALA A 153 1.89 9.26 -7.42
CA ALA A 153 2.51 10.32 -8.20
C ALA A 153 1.68 10.59 -9.46
N ASN A 154 1.67 11.84 -9.93
CA ASN A 154 0.93 12.22 -11.15
C ASN A 154 -0.57 11.83 -11.14
N GLN A 155 -1.20 11.88 -9.96
CA GLN A 155 -2.62 11.53 -9.74
C GLN A 155 -2.95 10.03 -9.87
N GLU A 156 -1.96 9.15 -9.83
CA GLU A 156 -2.13 7.70 -9.90
C GLU A 156 -1.22 6.97 -8.91
N TRP A 157 -1.68 5.81 -8.42
CA TRP A 157 -0.86 4.89 -7.63
C TRP A 157 -0.09 3.95 -8.56
N LYS A 158 1.17 3.65 -8.21
CA LYS A 158 1.97 2.61 -8.88
C LYS A 158 2.71 1.75 -7.88
N ILE A 159 2.92 0.49 -8.26
CA ILE A 159 3.84 -0.40 -7.57
C ILE A 159 5.28 0.07 -7.85
N THR A 160 5.97 0.50 -6.81
CA THR A 160 7.34 1.03 -6.88
C THR A 160 8.40 0.06 -6.37
N ASN A 161 8.00 -0.96 -5.62
CA ASN A 161 8.90 -2.00 -5.12
C ASN A 161 8.12 -3.30 -4.88
N ILE A 162 8.75 -4.45 -5.09
CA ILE A 162 8.22 -5.77 -4.75
C ILE A 162 9.36 -6.61 -4.17
N THR A 163 9.16 -7.11 -2.95
CA THR A 163 10.12 -8.01 -2.28
C THR A 163 9.42 -9.33 -1.94
N HIS A 164 10.11 -10.44 -2.19
CA HIS A 164 9.67 -11.80 -1.86
C HIS A 164 10.60 -12.37 -0.78
N HIS A 165 10.04 -13.01 0.25
CA HIS A 165 10.76 -13.59 1.39
C HIS A 165 10.51 -15.08 1.55
#